data_AF-A0A2N2DLM7-F1
#
_entry.id   AF-A0A2N2DLM7-F1
#
_cell.length_a   1.000
_cell.length_b   1.000
_cell.length_c   1.000
_cell.angle_alpha   90.00
_cell.angle_beta   90.00
_cell.angle_gamma   90.00
#
_symmetry.space_group_name_H-M   'P 1'
#
loop_
_entity.id
_entity.type
_entity.pdbx_description
1 polymer ?
#
loop_
_entity_poly.entity_id
_entity_poly.type
_entity_poly.pdbx_seq_one_letter_code
_entity_poly.pdbx_strand_id
1 'polypeptide(L)'
;MKLHFRKAITLILITVLLLSLFSYSSSFAAHEKISAELAKEIKSGSNYLIPVIVQAKYGLKEKHKNWIHRSGGRLKHDLSLIKSFSADLPSSAIEEMVADEDTIQICYDTEVHACLDTAVPAVNAPAAWEAGYTGKGITVAVIDTGIYPHPDLTEPANRIIAFKDFINRKTAPYDDCGHGTHVAGIIAGNGNKSNGQYIGVAPEASLVGVKVLDSTGSGRSSDVIAGIQWVVQNKVIYNIQVMNLSLGAQASQSYTIDPLSLAAQEAWDAGLIVVSAAGNNGPAEGTINTPGINPHIITVGAADDRGTVDIRDDVIAGFSSRGPTIDGLTKPDLLAPGVGITSLAADTSYLPKKNSGPKAKPDKPAKAQSQVQPVQTTISDYYITMSGTSMATPMVAGTAALLLEGNPALTPDEVKGQLMSNAVDLGFAPNEQGAGNLRYILRIN
;
A
#
# COMPACT_ATOMS: atom_id res chain seq x y z
N MET A 1 -39.96 19.93 -59.14
CA MET A 1 -40.31 19.65 -57.72
C MET A 1 -40.01 18.22 -57.25
N LYS A 2 -40.80 17.18 -57.60
CA LYS A 2 -40.78 15.85 -56.93
C LYS A 2 -39.38 15.21 -56.68
N LEU A 3 -38.41 15.39 -57.60
CA LEU A 3 -37.07 14.79 -57.46
C LEU A 3 -36.23 15.41 -56.33
N HIS A 4 -36.31 16.72 -56.11
CA HIS A 4 -35.56 17.40 -55.04
C HIS A 4 -36.09 17.03 -53.65
N PHE A 5 -37.41 16.88 -53.52
CA PHE A 5 -38.06 16.50 -52.26
C PHE A 5 -37.61 15.11 -51.77
N ARG A 6 -37.49 14.12 -52.68
CA ARG A 6 -36.91 12.82 -52.35
C ARG A 6 -35.45 12.92 -51.89
N LYS A 7 -34.60 13.68 -52.61
CA LYS A 7 -33.20 13.88 -52.20
C LYS A 7 -33.07 14.53 -50.82
N ALA A 8 -33.91 15.51 -50.49
CA ALA A 8 -33.92 16.16 -49.18
C ALA A 8 -34.30 15.17 -48.06
N ILE A 9 -35.34 14.35 -48.24
CA ILE A 9 -35.75 13.35 -47.25
C ILE A 9 -34.68 12.28 -47.05
N THR A 10 -34.07 11.78 -48.13
CA THR A 10 -32.96 10.81 -48.02
C THR A 10 -31.75 11.41 -47.29
N LEU A 11 -31.42 12.67 -47.55
CA LEU A 11 -30.32 13.34 -46.86
C LEU A 11 -30.59 13.47 -45.36
N ILE A 12 -31.79 13.93 -44.96
CA ILE A 12 -32.20 14.06 -43.56
C ILE A 12 -32.18 12.71 -42.83
N LEU A 13 -32.68 11.65 -43.45
CA LEU A 13 -32.62 10.29 -42.89
C LEU A 13 -31.17 9.82 -42.68
N ILE A 14 -30.26 10.15 -43.60
CA ILE A 14 -28.83 9.83 -43.45
C ILE A 14 -28.21 10.64 -42.31
N THR A 15 -28.49 11.95 -42.17
CA THR A 15 -27.96 12.73 -41.03
C THR A 15 -28.52 12.25 -39.69
N VAL A 16 -29.82 11.92 -39.60
CA VAL A 16 -30.43 11.40 -38.36
C VAL A 16 -29.84 10.03 -38.00
N LEU A 17 -29.64 9.14 -38.99
CA LEU A 17 -29.03 7.84 -38.75
C LEU A 17 -27.55 7.98 -38.31
N LEU A 18 -26.77 8.85 -38.95
CA LEU A 18 -25.40 9.16 -38.55
C LEU A 18 -25.34 9.77 -37.14
N LEU A 19 -26.21 10.73 -36.81
CA LEU A 19 -26.28 11.32 -35.47
C LEU A 19 -26.64 10.29 -34.41
N SER A 20 -27.57 9.36 -34.70
CA SER A 20 -27.89 8.26 -33.77
C SER A 20 -26.72 7.28 -33.60
N LEU A 21 -26.02 6.94 -34.69
CA LEU A 21 -24.83 6.07 -34.64
C LEU A 21 -23.70 6.70 -33.84
N PHE A 22 -23.41 7.99 -34.03
CA PHE A 22 -22.43 8.74 -33.24
C PHE A 22 -22.80 8.77 -31.75
N SER A 23 -24.07 9.03 -31.40
CA SER A 23 -24.54 9.01 -30.01
C SER A 23 -24.40 7.62 -29.36
N TYR A 24 -24.67 6.55 -30.10
CA TYR A 24 -24.50 5.18 -29.61
C TYR A 24 -23.01 4.79 -29.45
N SER A 25 -22.14 5.15 -30.40
CA SER A 25 -20.71 4.85 -30.29
C SER A 25 -20.04 5.59 -29.12
N SER A 26 -20.39 6.86 -28.90
CA SER A 26 -19.87 7.63 -27.77
C SER A 26 -20.33 7.05 -26.43
N SER A 27 -21.57 6.57 -26.33
CA SER A 27 -22.09 5.93 -25.12
C SER A 27 -21.41 4.59 -24.79
N PHE A 28 -21.05 3.81 -25.80
CA PHE A 28 -20.27 2.58 -25.63
C PHE A 28 -18.83 2.86 -25.17
N ALA A 29 -18.11 3.72 -25.88
CA ALA A 29 -16.75 4.13 -25.49
C ALA A 29 -16.70 4.78 -24.09
N ALA A 30 -17.80 5.43 -23.68
CA ALA A 30 -17.90 6.01 -22.35
C ALA A 30 -17.97 5.00 -21.21
N HIS A 31 -18.47 3.79 -21.45
CA HIS A 31 -18.50 2.71 -20.45
C HIS A 31 -17.15 1.99 -20.30
N GLU A 32 -16.28 2.07 -21.30
CA GLU A 32 -15.00 1.34 -21.33
C GLU A 32 -13.91 2.00 -20.45
N LYS A 33 -14.01 3.31 -20.20
CA LYS A 33 -13.03 4.07 -19.38
C LYS A 33 -13.35 4.15 -17.88
N ILE A 34 -14.52 3.70 -17.43
CA ILE A 34 -14.96 3.86 -16.03
C ILE A 34 -14.81 2.52 -15.29
N SER A 35 -14.09 2.50 -14.16
CA SER A 35 -13.98 1.25 -13.37
C SER A 35 -15.34 0.79 -12.82
N ALA A 36 -15.50 -0.52 -12.61
CA ALA A 36 -16.78 -1.10 -12.16
C ALA A 36 -17.28 -0.49 -10.83
N GLU A 37 -16.37 -0.10 -9.95
CA GLU A 37 -16.65 0.54 -8.65
C GLU A 37 -17.15 1.97 -8.85
N LEU A 38 -16.49 2.73 -9.71
CA LEU A 38 -16.92 4.10 -10.02
C LEU A 38 -18.29 4.11 -10.72
N ALA A 39 -18.55 3.12 -11.58
CA ALA A 39 -19.85 2.92 -12.21
C ALA A 39 -20.96 2.50 -11.22
N LYS A 40 -20.63 1.93 -10.05
CA LYS A 40 -21.57 1.70 -8.95
C LYS A 40 -21.81 3.00 -8.17
N GLU A 41 -20.77 3.76 -7.86
CA GLU A 41 -20.90 5.00 -7.08
C GLU A 41 -21.63 6.14 -7.82
N ILE A 42 -21.40 6.30 -9.12
CA ILE A 42 -22.17 7.25 -9.94
C ILE A 42 -23.68 6.90 -9.89
N LYS A 43 -24.02 5.61 -9.84
CA LYS A 43 -25.41 5.12 -9.73
C LYS A 43 -25.96 5.16 -8.30
N SER A 44 -25.10 5.21 -7.27
CA SER A 44 -25.54 5.33 -5.87
C SER A 44 -26.13 6.72 -5.58
N GLY A 45 -25.66 7.75 -6.31
CA GLY A 45 -26.13 9.13 -6.17
C GLY A 45 -25.89 9.74 -4.79
N SER A 46 -25.06 9.08 -3.97
CA SER A 46 -24.95 9.32 -2.53
C SER A 46 -24.12 10.56 -2.16
N ASN A 47 -23.30 11.06 -3.09
CA ASN A 47 -22.31 12.09 -2.82
C ASN A 47 -22.23 13.13 -3.95
N TYR A 48 -22.10 14.41 -3.60
CA TYR A 48 -22.06 15.51 -4.58
C TYR A 48 -20.70 15.63 -5.30
N LEU A 49 -19.63 15.18 -4.64
CA LEU A 49 -18.31 14.99 -5.23
C LEU A 49 -17.88 13.54 -5.00
N ILE A 50 -17.51 12.85 -6.07
CA ILE A 50 -17.00 11.49 -6.03
C ILE A 50 -15.47 11.57 -6.14
N PRO A 51 -14.71 10.98 -5.19
CA PRO A 51 -13.25 10.98 -5.24
C PRO A 51 -12.78 9.96 -6.27
N VAL A 52 -11.94 10.39 -7.22
CA VAL A 52 -11.46 9.58 -8.34
C VAL A 52 -9.96 9.71 -8.58
N ILE A 53 -9.39 8.69 -9.23
CA ILE A 53 -8.07 8.72 -9.85
C ILE A 53 -8.27 8.69 -11.38
N VAL A 54 -7.79 9.71 -12.08
CA VAL A 54 -7.81 9.79 -13.55
C VAL A 54 -6.41 9.46 -14.06
N GLN A 55 -6.29 8.40 -14.85
CA GLN A 55 -5.08 8.06 -15.58
C GLN A 55 -5.13 8.70 -16.97
N ALA A 56 -4.04 9.40 -17.35
CA ALA A 56 -3.98 10.14 -18.61
C ALA A 56 -2.69 9.85 -19.38
N LYS A 57 -2.77 9.79 -20.72
CA LYS A 57 -1.64 9.51 -21.64
C LYS A 57 -0.35 10.26 -21.31
N TYR A 58 -0.50 11.50 -20.84
CA TYR A 58 0.62 12.41 -20.55
C TYR A 58 0.65 12.88 -19.09
N GLY A 59 -0.13 12.29 -18.18
CA GLY A 59 -0.28 12.76 -16.79
C GLY A 59 -1.02 14.11 -16.66
N LEU A 60 -0.97 14.71 -15.47
CA LEU A 60 -1.65 15.99 -15.20
C LEU A 60 -1.16 17.10 -16.14
N LYS A 61 -2.09 17.92 -16.64
CA LYS A 61 -1.82 19.10 -17.48
C LYS A 61 -2.62 20.30 -17.02
N GLU A 62 -2.20 21.48 -17.44
CA GLU A 62 -2.87 22.74 -17.10
C GLU A 62 -4.31 22.81 -17.66
N LYS A 63 -4.60 22.10 -18.77
CA LYS A 63 -5.99 21.92 -19.24
C LYS A 63 -6.87 21.22 -18.21
N HIS A 64 -6.35 20.18 -17.55
CA HIS A 64 -7.08 19.41 -16.55
C HIS A 64 -7.32 20.23 -15.29
N LYS A 65 -6.30 20.89 -14.73
CA LYS A 65 -6.46 21.75 -13.53
C LYS A 65 -7.54 22.83 -13.74
N ASN A 66 -7.49 23.53 -14.88
CA ASN A 66 -8.47 24.55 -15.23
C ASN A 66 -9.87 23.98 -15.48
N TRP A 67 -9.98 22.77 -16.02
CA TRP A 67 -11.27 22.08 -16.17
C TRP A 67 -11.83 21.66 -14.81
N ILE A 68 -11.06 20.97 -13.96
CA ILE A 68 -11.47 20.52 -12.61
C ILE A 68 -12.09 21.69 -11.83
N HIS A 69 -11.41 22.85 -11.83
CA HIS A 69 -11.87 24.03 -11.12
C HIS A 69 -13.18 24.61 -11.69
N ARG A 70 -13.32 24.69 -13.01
CA ARG A 70 -14.56 25.19 -13.66
C ARG A 70 -15.74 24.25 -13.45
N SER A 71 -15.50 22.95 -13.43
CA SER A 71 -16.53 21.92 -13.20
C SER A 71 -16.86 21.72 -11.72
N GLY A 72 -16.42 22.63 -10.82
CA GLY A 72 -16.73 22.60 -9.39
C GLY A 72 -15.99 21.54 -8.58
N GLY A 73 -15.03 20.83 -9.18
CA GLY A 73 -14.22 19.80 -8.55
C GLY A 73 -12.98 20.35 -7.82
N ARG A 74 -12.29 19.44 -7.12
CA ARG A 74 -11.10 19.75 -6.31
C ARG A 74 -9.98 18.74 -6.62
N LEU A 75 -8.85 19.22 -7.13
CA LEU A 75 -7.63 18.41 -7.27
C LEU A 75 -7.09 18.05 -5.87
N LYS A 76 -6.82 16.76 -5.63
CA LYS A 76 -6.09 16.25 -4.45
C LYS A 76 -4.58 16.21 -4.72
N HIS A 77 -4.14 15.34 -5.65
CA HIS A 77 -2.73 15.07 -5.91
C HIS A 77 -2.37 15.01 -7.40
N ASP A 78 -1.12 15.36 -7.72
CA ASP A 78 -0.46 15.03 -8.97
C ASP A 78 0.30 13.69 -8.77
N LEU A 79 -0.15 12.63 -9.46
CA LEU A 79 0.35 11.26 -9.34
C LEU A 79 1.18 10.91 -10.58
N SER A 80 2.10 11.82 -10.92
CA SER A 80 3.02 11.75 -12.05
C SER A 80 3.76 10.41 -12.22
N LEU A 81 4.07 9.70 -11.13
CA LEU A 81 4.66 8.35 -11.14
C LEU A 81 3.90 7.40 -12.10
N ILE A 82 2.58 7.33 -11.94
CA ILE A 82 1.68 6.49 -12.74
C ILE A 82 0.93 7.29 -13.83
N LYS A 83 1.46 8.47 -14.20
CA LYS A 83 0.87 9.41 -15.17
C LYS A 83 -0.62 9.71 -14.89
N SER A 84 -0.96 9.89 -13.61
CA SER A 84 -2.34 10.08 -13.15
C SER A 84 -2.48 11.35 -12.30
N PHE A 85 -3.72 11.68 -11.93
CA PHE A 85 -4.02 12.65 -10.86
C PHE A 85 -5.26 12.20 -10.09
N SER A 86 -5.40 12.63 -8.84
CA SER A 86 -6.63 12.39 -8.06
C SER A 86 -7.39 13.68 -7.79
N ALA A 87 -8.72 13.60 -7.82
CA ALA A 87 -9.62 14.73 -7.63
C ALA A 87 -10.99 14.30 -7.10
N ASP A 88 -11.66 15.19 -6.38
CA ASP A 88 -13.07 15.07 -6.04
C ASP A 88 -13.89 15.77 -7.14
N LEU A 89 -14.74 15.04 -7.88
CA LEU A 89 -15.45 15.55 -9.06
C LEU A 89 -16.97 15.28 -8.98
N PRO A 90 -17.84 16.19 -9.47
CA PRO A 90 -19.25 15.85 -9.69
C PRO A 90 -19.42 14.74 -10.73
N SER A 91 -20.51 13.97 -10.66
CA SER A 91 -20.80 12.88 -11.61
C SER A 91 -20.84 13.36 -13.07
N SER A 92 -21.49 14.50 -13.35
CA SER A 92 -21.51 15.11 -14.69
C SER A 92 -20.13 15.52 -15.20
N ALA A 93 -19.20 15.87 -14.30
CA ALA A 93 -17.82 16.17 -14.66
C ALA A 93 -17.04 14.88 -15.00
N ILE A 94 -17.35 13.76 -14.34
CA ILE A 94 -16.76 12.45 -14.69
C ILE A 94 -17.24 12.04 -16.10
N GLU A 95 -18.52 12.22 -16.42
CA GLU A 95 -19.07 12.00 -17.77
C GLU A 95 -18.38 12.86 -18.85
N GLU A 96 -18.07 14.13 -18.56
CA GLU A 96 -17.25 14.98 -19.45
C GLU A 96 -15.80 14.46 -19.59
N MET A 97 -15.13 14.11 -18.48
CA MET A 97 -13.72 13.69 -18.48
C MET A 97 -13.47 12.40 -19.27
N VAL A 98 -14.48 11.52 -19.33
CA VAL A 98 -14.46 10.31 -20.17
C VAL A 98 -14.35 10.63 -21.66
N ALA A 99 -14.93 11.74 -22.11
CA ALA A 99 -14.86 12.19 -23.50
C ALA A 99 -13.52 12.86 -23.88
N ASP A 100 -12.64 13.19 -22.93
CA ASP A 100 -11.29 13.69 -23.23
C ASP A 100 -10.40 12.57 -23.82
N GLU A 101 -9.73 12.87 -24.94
CA GLU A 101 -8.90 11.88 -25.65
C GLU A 101 -7.62 11.50 -24.90
N ASP A 102 -7.14 12.29 -23.93
CA ASP A 102 -5.98 11.92 -23.11
C ASP A 102 -6.35 11.03 -21.93
N THR A 103 -7.61 11.04 -21.48
CA THR A 103 -8.11 10.11 -20.45
C THR A 103 -8.04 8.67 -20.95
N ILE A 104 -7.23 7.86 -20.26
CA ILE A 104 -7.16 6.41 -20.45
C ILE A 104 -8.29 5.75 -19.65
N GLN A 105 -8.29 5.97 -18.34
CA GLN A 105 -9.20 5.33 -17.40
C GLN A 105 -9.50 6.26 -16.21
N ILE A 106 -10.69 6.13 -15.63
CA ILE A 106 -11.09 6.78 -14.38
C ILE A 106 -11.49 5.69 -13.38
N CYS A 107 -10.75 5.61 -12.28
CA CYS A 107 -11.03 4.74 -11.15
C CYS A 107 -11.65 5.52 -10.00
N TYR A 108 -12.43 4.85 -9.17
CA TYR A 108 -12.77 5.36 -7.83
C TYR A 108 -11.48 5.46 -6.98
N ASP A 109 -11.35 6.52 -6.17
CA ASP A 109 -10.26 6.64 -5.19
C ASP A 109 -10.62 5.80 -3.96
N THR A 110 -10.40 4.49 -4.09
CA THR A 110 -10.76 3.46 -3.10
C THR A 110 -10.15 3.74 -1.73
N GLU A 111 -10.86 3.34 -0.67
CA GLU A 111 -10.35 3.40 0.69
C GLU A 111 -9.40 2.22 0.95
N VAL A 112 -8.23 2.51 1.51
CA VAL A 112 -7.26 1.53 1.98
C VAL A 112 -7.30 1.45 3.50
N HIS A 113 -6.97 0.28 4.04
CA HIS A 113 -6.89 0.06 5.49
C HIS A 113 -5.57 -0.63 5.85
N ALA A 114 -5.08 -0.36 7.06
CA ALA A 114 -4.05 -1.16 7.70
C ALA A 114 -4.49 -2.64 7.77
N CYS A 115 -3.68 -3.56 7.23
CA CYS A 115 -3.95 -5.00 7.25
C CYS A 115 -3.54 -5.66 8.59
N LEU A 116 -3.84 -4.93 9.67
CA LEU A 116 -3.42 -5.07 11.08
C LEU A 116 -2.86 -6.46 11.45
N ASP A 117 -1.64 -6.46 12.03
CA ASP A 117 -1.01 -7.47 12.94
C ASP A 117 -0.17 -8.63 12.27
N THR A 118 0.35 -9.74 12.89
CA THR A 118 1.58 -9.96 13.77
C THR A 118 2.74 -10.83 13.10
N ALA A 119 3.78 -11.63 13.56
CA ALA A 119 4.46 -12.13 14.84
C ALA A 119 6.01 -12.53 14.86
N VAL A 120 6.94 -11.88 15.59
CA VAL A 120 8.41 -11.77 15.23
C VAL A 120 9.27 -13.05 15.21
N PRO A 121 9.41 -13.82 16.32
CA PRO A 121 10.66 -14.57 16.56
C PRO A 121 11.01 -15.68 15.55
N ALA A 122 10.02 -16.30 14.91
CA ALA A 122 10.23 -17.48 14.08
C ALA A 122 11.02 -17.25 12.77
N VAL A 123 11.25 -16.01 12.33
CA VAL A 123 12.00 -15.70 11.09
C VAL A 123 13.53 -15.90 11.18
N ASN A 124 14.05 -16.28 12.35
CA ASN A 124 15.48 -16.58 12.58
C ASN A 124 16.44 -15.38 12.43
N ALA A 125 15.97 -14.16 12.71
CA ALA A 125 16.80 -12.95 12.71
C ALA A 125 18.06 -13.00 13.61
N PRO A 126 18.09 -13.68 14.78
CA PRO A 126 19.30 -13.76 15.61
C PRO A 126 20.52 -14.35 14.89
N ALA A 127 20.33 -15.30 13.97
CA ALA A 127 21.43 -15.86 13.19
C ALA A 127 22.05 -14.84 12.21
N ALA A 128 21.31 -13.79 11.83
CA ALA A 128 21.84 -12.65 11.09
C ALA A 128 22.77 -11.81 11.97
N TRP A 129 22.29 -11.49 13.18
CA TRP A 129 23.00 -10.64 14.14
C TRP A 129 24.29 -11.32 14.63
N GLU A 130 24.27 -12.65 14.83
CA GLU A 130 25.46 -13.47 15.14
C GLU A 130 26.50 -13.48 14.01
N ALA A 131 26.06 -13.40 12.74
CA ALA A 131 26.93 -13.27 11.58
C ALA A 131 27.37 -11.81 11.31
N GLY A 132 26.89 -10.84 12.10
CA GLY A 132 27.26 -9.43 12.02
C GLY A 132 26.35 -8.56 11.14
N TYR A 133 25.24 -9.10 10.63
CA TYR A 133 24.25 -8.33 9.83
C TYR A 133 23.12 -7.83 10.73
N THR A 134 22.86 -6.53 10.71
CA THR A 134 21.90 -5.82 11.58
C THR A 134 20.97 -4.87 10.78
N GLY A 135 21.06 -4.87 9.45
CA GLY A 135 20.42 -3.93 8.54
C GLY A 135 21.19 -2.62 8.37
N LYS A 136 22.45 -2.57 8.83
CA LYS A 136 23.22 -1.33 8.97
C LYS A 136 23.42 -0.64 7.62
N GLY A 137 23.17 0.67 7.59
CA GLY A 137 23.32 1.48 6.37
C GLY A 137 22.19 1.35 5.35
N ILE A 138 21.29 0.38 5.52
CA ILE A 138 20.09 0.22 4.69
C ILE A 138 18.97 1.10 5.26
N THR A 139 18.20 1.76 4.39
CA THR A 139 16.99 2.49 4.78
C THR A 139 15.72 1.80 4.27
N VAL A 140 14.76 1.61 5.18
CA VAL A 140 13.42 1.10 4.90
C VAL A 140 12.38 2.22 5.02
N ALA A 141 11.53 2.39 4.01
CA ALA A 141 10.38 3.28 4.06
C ALA A 141 9.13 2.57 4.59
N VAL A 142 8.49 3.16 5.60
CA VAL A 142 7.24 2.67 6.21
C VAL A 142 6.11 3.59 5.75
N ILE A 143 5.26 3.11 4.83
CA ILE A 143 4.14 3.87 4.24
C ILE A 143 2.86 3.43 4.96
N ASP A 144 2.40 4.22 5.94
CA ASP A 144 1.48 3.73 6.99
C ASP A 144 0.73 4.88 7.73
N THR A 145 0.32 4.69 8.99
CA THR A 145 -0.26 5.70 9.90
C THR A 145 0.77 6.69 10.46
N GLY A 146 2.05 6.49 10.18
CA GLY A 146 3.15 7.36 10.61
C GLY A 146 4.22 6.58 11.35
N ILE A 147 4.94 7.26 12.24
CA ILE A 147 5.98 6.67 13.08
C ILE A 147 6.15 7.52 14.34
N TYR A 148 5.82 6.99 15.51
CA TYR A 148 6.10 7.65 16.78
C TYR A 148 7.62 7.60 17.03
N PRO A 149 8.25 8.71 17.50
CA PRO A 149 9.66 8.71 17.91
C PRO A 149 9.89 7.92 19.21
N HIS A 150 9.66 6.61 19.14
CA HIS A 150 9.80 5.68 20.25
C HIS A 150 11.27 5.56 20.68
N PRO A 151 11.58 5.36 21.98
CA PRO A 151 12.96 5.17 22.45
C PRO A 151 13.73 4.05 21.72
N ASP A 152 13.10 2.91 21.45
CA ASP A 152 13.72 1.81 20.68
C ASP A 152 13.98 2.12 19.19
N LEU A 153 13.64 3.32 18.72
CA LEU A 153 14.00 3.86 17.39
C LEU A 153 14.88 5.13 17.49
N THR A 154 14.96 5.76 18.66
CA THR A 154 15.58 7.08 18.88
C THR A 154 16.79 7.06 19.81
N GLU A 155 16.92 6.06 20.67
CA GLU A 155 18.02 5.84 21.61
C GLU A 155 18.83 4.57 21.22
N PRO A 156 20.15 4.52 21.43
CA PRO A 156 21.04 5.64 21.78
C PRO A 156 21.31 6.60 20.61
N ALA A 157 20.87 6.24 19.41
CA ALA A 157 20.96 7.06 18.19
C ALA A 157 19.65 6.95 17.39
N ASN A 158 19.25 8.05 16.75
CA ASN A 158 17.99 8.13 16.00
C ASN A 158 18.07 7.48 14.62
N ARG A 159 17.32 6.40 14.44
CA ARG A 159 17.13 5.70 13.15
C ARG A 159 16.02 6.31 12.30
N ILE A 160 15.14 7.16 12.83
CA ILE A 160 14.11 7.86 12.05
C ILE A 160 14.74 9.07 11.33
N ILE A 161 15.25 8.84 10.11
CA ILE A 161 16.05 9.84 9.39
C ILE A 161 15.22 10.84 8.55
N ALA A 162 13.99 10.49 8.19
CA ALA A 162 13.06 11.40 7.54
C ALA A 162 11.59 11.07 7.86
N PHE A 163 10.72 12.07 7.72
CA PHE A 163 9.28 11.92 7.90
C PHE A 163 8.50 12.75 6.89
N LYS A 164 7.40 12.19 6.37
CA LYS A 164 6.50 12.84 5.42
C LYS A 164 5.05 12.55 5.77
N ASP A 165 4.26 13.60 5.97
CA ASP A 165 2.83 13.51 6.27
C ASP A 165 1.99 14.04 5.11
N PHE A 166 1.09 13.21 4.58
CA PHE A 166 0.11 13.59 3.56
C PHE A 166 -1.27 13.95 4.15
N ILE A 167 -1.56 13.48 5.37
CA ILE A 167 -2.84 13.65 6.05
C ILE A 167 -2.93 14.99 6.78
N ASN A 168 -2.11 15.19 7.82
CA ASN A 168 -2.12 16.39 8.66
C ASN A 168 -1.01 17.40 8.30
N ARG A 169 -0.14 17.03 7.35
CA ARG A 169 0.97 17.84 6.82
C ARG A 169 1.96 18.33 7.89
N LYS A 170 2.13 17.59 8.99
CA LYS A 170 3.17 17.84 10.01
C LYS A 170 4.56 17.56 9.43
N THR A 171 5.58 18.26 9.94
CA THR A 171 6.97 18.17 9.47
C THR A 171 7.89 17.36 10.40
N ALA A 172 7.34 16.77 11.46
CA ALA A 172 8.08 16.00 12.47
C ALA A 172 7.35 14.69 12.75
N PRO A 173 8.08 13.59 13.01
CA PRO A 173 7.51 12.25 13.14
C PRO A 173 6.55 12.16 14.31
N TYR A 174 5.45 11.46 14.06
CA TYR A 174 4.43 11.09 15.02
C TYR A 174 3.54 9.98 14.42
N ASP A 175 2.70 9.35 15.25
CA ASP A 175 1.69 8.38 14.84
C ASP A 175 0.45 8.56 15.74
N ASP A 176 -0.72 8.83 15.14
CA ASP A 176 -1.99 9.04 15.85
C ASP A 176 -2.91 7.81 15.81
N CYS A 177 -2.40 6.66 15.36
CA CYS A 177 -3.09 5.37 15.37
C CYS A 177 -2.27 4.27 16.06
N GLY A 178 -0.96 4.23 15.83
CA GLY A 178 0.01 3.31 16.45
C GLY A 178 0.45 2.13 15.56
N HIS A 179 -0.28 1.83 14.49
CA HIS A 179 0.00 0.73 13.58
C HIS A 179 1.37 0.87 12.89
N GLY A 180 1.65 2.02 12.27
CA GLY A 180 2.93 2.29 11.61
C GLY A 180 4.13 2.26 12.55
N THR A 181 3.93 2.59 13.83
CA THR A 181 4.96 2.45 14.89
C THR A 181 5.25 0.98 15.21
N HIS A 182 4.22 0.14 15.30
CA HIS A 182 4.38 -1.30 15.53
C HIS A 182 5.10 -1.97 14.36
N VAL A 183 4.71 -1.64 13.12
CA VAL A 183 5.39 -2.01 11.85
C VAL A 183 6.85 -1.57 11.85
N ALA A 184 7.13 -0.30 12.15
CA ALA A 184 8.49 0.23 12.26
C ALA A 184 9.35 -0.50 13.31
N GLY A 185 8.74 -0.89 14.42
CA GLY A 185 9.37 -1.67 15.48
C GLY A 185 9.86 -3.05 15.03
N ILE A 186 9.09 -3.71 14.17
CA ILE A 186 9.41 -5.05 13.64
C ILE A 186 10.58 -4.98 12.67
N ILE A 187 10.71 -3.85 11.97
CA ILE A 187 11.86 -3.60 11.09
C ILE A 187 13.09 -3.28 11.95
N ALA A 188 13.08 -2.20 12.75
CA ALA A 188 14.31 -1.62 13.33
C ALA A 188 14.22 -1.19 14.82
N GLY A 189 13.29 -1.76 15.58
CA GLY A 189 13.28 -1.65 17.04
C GLY A 189 14.49 -2.35 17.65
N ASN A 190 15.27 -1.69 18.51
CA ASN A 190 16.48 -2.29 19.09
C ASN A 190 16.26 -3.01 20.44
N GLY A 191 15.01 -3.17 20.89
CA GLY A 191 14.66 -3.88 22.13
C GLY A 191 15.17 -3.23 23.43
N ASN A 192 15.66 -1.99 23.40
CA ASN A 192 16.30 -1.35 24.56
C ASN A 192 15.36 -1.25 25.78
N LYS A 193 14.09 -0.89 25.61
CA LYS A 193 13.11 -0.85 26.71
C LYS A 193 12.60 -2.24 27.17
N SER A 194 13.08 -3.33 26.57
CA SER A 194 12.77 -4.71 26.93
C SER A 194 14.01 -5.57 27.23
N ASN A 195 15.18 -4.94 27.43
CA ASN A 195 16.47 -5.61 27.63
C ASN A 195 16.82 -6.62 26.51
N GLY A 196 16.38 -6.34 25.27
CA GLY A 196 16.62 -7.19 24.11
C GLY A 196 15.56 -8.28 23.87
N GLN A 197 14.43 -8.28 24.57
CA GLN A 197 13.36 -9.28 24.33
C GLN A 197 12.59 -9.01 23.02
N TYR A 198 12.37 -7.74 22.67
CA TYR A 198 11.57 -7.32 21.51
C TYR A 198 12.42 -6.52 20.50
N ILE A 199 13.42 -7.20 19.94
CA ILE A 199 14.29 -6.67 18.88
C ILE A 199 13.64 -6.96 17.52
N GLY A 200 13.54 -5.94 16.65
CA GLY A 200 13.12 -6.05 15.27
C GLY A 200 14.18 -6.70 14.38
N VAL A 201 13.79 -7.20 13.21
CA VAL A 201 14.62 -8.05 12.34
C VAL A 201 15.94 -7.38 11.92
N ALA A 202 15.93 -6.08 11.68
CA ALA A 202 17.05 -5.26 11.19
C ALA A 202 17.30 -4.05 12.13
N PRO A 203 17.81 -4.28 13.36
CA PRO A 203 17.79 -3.28 14.45
C PRO A 203 18.72 -2.06 14.28
N GLU A 204 19.63 -2.06 13.31
CA GLU A 204 20.44 -0.89 12.92
C GLU A 204 20.00 -0.24 11.59
N ALA A 205 18.93 -0.75 10.94
CA ALA A 205 18.39 -0.13 9.73
C ALA A 205 17.81 1.26 10.00
N SER A 206 17.98 2.17 9.05
CA SER A 206 17.35 3.49 9.09
C SER A 206 15.90 3.42 8.61
N LEU A 207 15.04 4.28 9.15
CA LEU A 207 13.62 4.33 8.84
C LEU A 207 13.20 5.69 8.28
N VAL A 208 12.32 5.65 7.29
CA VAL A 208 11.62 6.82 6.73
C VAL A 208 10.13 6.62 6.88
N GLY A 209 9.48 7.40 7.76
CA GLY A 209 8.05 7.29 8.02
C GLY A 209 7.24 8.16 7.03
N VAL A 210 6.26 7.56 6.37
CA VAL A 210 5.39 8.24 5.39
C VAL A 210 3.93 8.02 5.77
N LYS A 211 3.33 9.02 6.44
CA LYS A 211 1.93 8.96 6.89
C LYS A 211 0.98 9.18 5.71
N VAL A 212 0.25 8.12 5.35
CA VAL A 212 -0.79 8.08 4.30
C VAL A 212 -2.13 7.49 4.80
N LEU A 213 -2.14 6.92 6.01
CA LEU A 213 -3.36 6.53 6.74
C LEU A 213 -3.61 7.53 7.88
N ASP A 214 -4.87 7.72 8.28
CA ASP A 214 -5.29 8.62 9.36
C ASP A 214 -5.22 7.98 10.76
N SER A 215 -5.83 8.62 11.77
CA SER A 215 -5.86 8.13 13.16
C SER A 215 -6.73 6.88 13.38
N THR A 216 -7.52 6.47 12.38
CA THR A 216 -8.36 5.26 12.41
C THR A 216 -7.76 4.09 11.62
N GLY A 217 -6.61 4.30 10.96
CA GLY A 217 -5.99 3.29 10.09
C GLY A 217 -6.56 3.24 8.67
N SER A 218 -7.44 4.18 8.31
CA SER A 218 -7.99 4.37 6.95
C SER A 218 -7.22 5.42 6.16
N GLY A 219 -7.17 5.28 4.84
CA GLY A 219 -6.66 6.30 3.91
C GLY A 219 -7.25 6.11 2.52
N ARG A 220 -6.85 6.91 1.53
CA ARG A 220 -7.27 6.69 0.13
C ARG A 220 -6.09 6.19 -0.70
N SER A 221 -6.38 5.36 -1.71
CA SER A 221 -5.36 4.87 -2.64
C SER A 221 -4.50 6.00 -3.21
N SER A 222 -5.08 7.16 -3.53
CA SER A 222 -4.29 8.30 -4.03
C SER A 222 -3.37 8.96 -2.99
N ASP A 223 -3.68 8.88 -1.70
CA ASP A 223 -2.78 9.33 -0.63
C ASP A 223 -1.61 8.35 -0.46
N VAL A 224 -1.85 7.03 -0.60
CA VAL A 224 -0.79 6.00 -0.66
C VAL A 224 0.11 6.18 -1.88
N ILE A 225 -0.46 6.35 -3.08
CA ILE A 225 0.30 6.54 -4.32
C ILE A 225 1.15 7.82 -4.26
N ALA A 226 0.66 8.89 -3.63
CA ALA A 226 1.46 10.08 -3.36
C ALA A 226 2.62 9.80 -2.39
N GLY A 227 2.43 8.92 -1.40
CA GLY A 227 3.49 8.39 -0.53
C GLY A 227 4.54 7.58 -1.27
N ILE A 228 4.14 6.59 -2.07
CA ILE A 228 5.01 5.76 -2.93
C ILE A 228 5.82 6.66 -3.87
N GLN A 229 5.17 7.59 -4.56
CA GLN A 229 5.81 8.59 -5.42
C GLN A 229 6.87 9.42 -4.68
N TRP A 230 6.56 9.88 -3.47
CA TRP A 230 7.53 10.64 -2.67
C TRP A 230 8.73 9.78 -2.25
N VAL A 231 8.52 8.51 -1.88
CA VAL A 231 9.63 7.58 -1.60
C VAL A 231 10.51 7.38 -2.83
N VAL A 232 9.95 7.08 -4.01
CA VAL A 232 10.70 6.93 -5.26
C VAL A 232 11.51 8.19 -5.60
N GLN A 233 10.90 9.37 -5.44
CA GLN A 233 11.55 10.67 -5.68
C GLN A 233 12.68 10.99 -4.69
N ASN A 234 12.62 10.47 -3.46
CA ASN A 234 13.58 10.77 -2.39
C ASN A 234 14.53 9.60 -2.06
N LYS A 235 14.44 8.47 -2.77
CA LYS A 235 15.22 7.25 -2.47
C LYS A 235 16.73 7.51 -2.37
N VAL A 236 17.27 8.33 -3.29
CA VAL A 236 18.70 8.68 -3.34
C VAL A 236 19.10 9.64 -2.21
N ILE A 237 18.16 10.45 -1.71
CA ILE A 237 18.41 11.45 -0.65
C ILE A 237 18.52 10.76 0.73
N TYR A 238 17.75 9.69 0.95
CA TYR A 238 17.69 8.99 2.24
C TYR A 238 18.21 7.54 2.17
N ASN A 239 18.90 7.14 1.08
CA ASN A 239 19.34 5.78 0.78
C ASN A 239 18.25 4.70 0.94
N ILE A 240 17.01 5.00 0.50
CA ILE A 240 15.89 4.07 0.61
C ILE A 240 16.07 2.95 -0.40
N GLN A 241 16.04 1.71 0.09
CA GLN A 241 16.23 0.49 -0.71
C GLN A 241 15.06 -0.48 -0.57
N VAL A 242 14.35 -0.44 0.57
CA VAL A 242 13.16 -1.28 0.85
C VAL A 242 11.95 -0.39 1.15
N MET A 243 10.77 -0.82 0.69
CA MET A 243 9.48 -0.17 0.94
C MET A 243 8.50 -1.17 1.54
N ASN A 244 7.93 -0.84 2.70
CA ASN A 244 6.95 -1.65 3.39
C ASN A 244 5.53 -1.05 3.26
N LEU A 245 4.60 -1.84 2.74
CA LEU A 245 3.19 -1.53 2.54
C LEU A 245 2.32 -2.49 3.38
N SER A 246 2.19 -2.19 4.68
CA SER A 246 1.33 -2.91 5.64
C SER A 246 -0.13 -2.45 5.54
N LEU A 247 -0.62 -2.32 4.31
CA LEU A 247 -1.94 -1.77 3.99
C LEU A 247 -2.42 -2.28 2.64
N GLY A 248 -3.71 -2.13 2.37
CA GLY A 248 -4.26 -2.42 1.05
C GLY A 248 -5.76 -2.18 0.97
N ALA A 249 -6.32 -2.51 -0.19
CA ALA A 249 -7.76 -2.53 -0.45
C ALA A 249 -8.15 -3.83 -1.18
N GLN A 250 -9.42 -4.20 -1.13
CA GLN A 250 -9.93 -5.33 -1.92
C GLN A 250 -9.66 -5.07 -3.42
N ALA A 251 -9.02 -6.03 -4.11
CA ALA A 251 -8.81 -5.94 -5.54
C ALA A 251 -10.13 -6.07 -6.31
N SER A 252 -10.38 -5.16 -7.26
CA SER A 252 -11.58 -5.16 -8.11
C SER A 252 -11.28 -5.12 -9.61
N GLN A 253 -10.01 -4.93 -9.99
CA GLN A 253 -9.54 -4.79 -11.36
C GLN A 253 -8.12 -5.39 -11.49
N SER A 254 -7.71 -5.70 -12.72
CA SER A 254 -6.40 -6.31 -13.02
C SER A 254 -5.23 -5.51 -12.45
N TYR A 255 -4.17 -6.20 -12.00
CA TYR A 255 -2.92 -5.57 -11.56
C TYR A 255 -2.32 -4.62 -12.62
N THR A 256 -2.65 -4.84 -13.90
CA THR A 256 -2.18 -4.06 -15.07
C THR A 256 -2.84 -2.69 -15.22
N ILE A 257 -3.98 -2.45 -14.55
CA ILE A 257 -4.73 -1.18 -14.61
C ILE A 257 -5.05 -0.60 -13.23
N ASP A 258 -4.86 -1.37 -12.15
CA ASP A 258 -5.08 -0.86 -10.80
C ASP A 258 -4.05 0.22 -10.42
N PRO A 259 -4.47 1.46 -10.06
CA PRO A 259 -3.53 2.55 -9.80
C PRO A 259 -2.55 2.31 -8.64
N LEU A 260 -2.93 1.51 -7.64
CA LEU A 260 -2.07 1.22 -6.49
C LEU A 260 -1.07 0.10 -6.81
N SER A 261 -1.50 -0.94 -7.53
CA SER A 261 -0.62 -1.95 -8.14
C SER A 261 0.42 -1.30 -9.07
N LEU A 262 -0.01 -0.43 -9.98
CA LEU A 262 0.88 0.27 -10.91
C LEU A 262 1.92 1.14 -10.18
N ALA A 263 1.53 1.82 -9.09
CA ALA A 263 2.45 2.62 -8.31
C ALA A 263 3.49 1.74 -7.57
N ALA A 264 3.08 0.60 -7.03
CA ALA A 264 3.97 -0.37 -6.42
C ALA A 264 4.96 -0.97 -7.45
N GLN A 265 4.52 -1.18 -8.70
CA GLN A 265 5.39 -1.63 -9.78
C GLN A 265 6.38 -0.55 -10.25
N GLU A 266 5.95 0.70 -10.46
CA GLU A 266 6.86 1.81 -10.80
C GLU A 266 7.90 2.06 -9.69
N ALA A 267 7.63 1.67 -8.44
CA ALA A 267 8.62 1.63 -7.36
C ALA A 267 9.58 0.43 -7.46
N TRP A 268 9.10 -0.76 -7.85
CA TRP A 268 9.91 -1.95 -8.13
C TRP A 268 10.87 -1.74 -9.31
N ASP A 269 10.35 -1.22 -10.42
CA ASP A 269 11.09 -0.89 -11.64
C ASP A 269 12.08 0.27 -11.42
N ALA A 270 11.82 1.11 -10.40
CA ALA A 270 12.79 2.06 -9.87
C ALA A 270 13.87 1.43 -8.96
N GLY A 271 13.93 0.11 -8.80
CA GLY A 271 14.94 -0.59 -8.02
C GLY A 271 14.73 -0.57 -6.50
N LEU A 272 13.49 -0.38 -6.02
CA LEU A 272 13.14 -0.58 -4.61
C LEU A 272 12.57 -1.99 -4.40
N ILE A 273 12.97 -2.66 -3.31
CA ILE A 273 12.30 -3.88 -2.88
C ILE A 273 10.98 -3.49 -2.22
N VAL A 274 9.88 -3.70 -2.95
CA VAL A 274 8.52 -3.41 -2.46
C VAL A 274 7.93 -4.67 -1.83
N VAL A 275 7.52 -4.55 -0.57
CA VAL A 275 6.95 -5.62 0.25
C VAL A 275 5.56 -5.20 0.72
N SER A 276 4.53 -6.00 0.39
CA SER A 276 3.11 -5.69 0.63
C SER A 276 2.42 -6.80 1.41
N ALA A 277 1.50 -6.43 2.29
CA ALA A 277 0.58 -7.38 2.92
C ALA A 277 -0.31 -8.06 1.87
N ALA A 278 -0.61 -9.36 2.05
CA ALA A 278 -1.59 -10.08 1.25
C ALA A 278 -3.04 -9.64 1.56
N GLY A 279 -3.29 -9.22 2.81
CA GLY A 279 -4.63 -8.89 3.34
C GLY A 279 -5.13 -9.88 4.39
N ASN A 280 -6.16 -9.47 5.12
CA ASN A 280 -6.76 -10.25 6.22
C ASN A 280 -8.17 -10.77 5.86
N ASN A 281 -8.43 -11.09 4.59
CA ASN A 281 -9.75 -11.47 4.06
C ASN A 281 -9.93 -12.99 3.87
N GLY A 282 -9.00 -13.81 4.37
CA GLY A 282 -9.08 -15.28 4.36
C GLY A 282 -10.16 -15.86 5.28
N PRO A 283 -10.38 -17.19 5.27
CA PRO A 283 -9.58 -18.22 4.59
C PRO A 283 -10.08 -18.57 3.16
N ALA A 284 -10.96 -17.76 2.58
CA ALA A 284 -11.44 -17.97 1.21
C ALA A 284 -10.37 -17.67 0.14
N GLU A 285 -10.43 -18.39 -0.98
CA GLU A 285 -9.64 -18.08 -2.19
C GLU A 285 -10.07 -16.75 -2.84
N GLY A 286 -9.18 -16.14 -3.63
CA GLY A 286 -9.49 -14.91 -4.37
C GLY A 286 -9.48 -13.65 -3.52
N THR A 287 -8.78 -13.65 -2.38
CA THR A 287 -8.89 -12.62 -1.33
C THR A 287 -7.66 -11.71 -1.20
N ILE A 288 -6.68 -11.84 -2.10
CA ILE A 288 -5.48 -11.00 -2.15
C ILE A 288 -5.85 -9.53 -2.45
N ASN A 289 -5.40 -8.62 -1.59
CA ASN A 289 -5.60 -7.18 -1.73
C ASN A 289 -4.67 -6.55 -2.78
N THR A 290 -5.05 -5.38 -3.32
CA THR A 290 -4.10 -4.47 -3.99
C THR A 290 -3.28 -3.71 -2.93
N PRO A 291 -1.95 -3.52 -3.09
CA PRO A 291 -1.12 -3.82 -4.27
C PRO A 291 -0.58 -5.26 -4.38
N GLY A 292 -0.81 -6.13 -3.39
CA GLY A 292 -0.33 -7.52 -3.37
C GLY A 292 -0.74 -8.42 -4.55
N ILE A 293 -1.72 -8.00 -5.37
CA ILE A 293 -2.03 -8.66 -6.65
C ILE A 293 -0.91 -8.54 -7.70
N ASN A 294 0.03 -7.60 -7.57
CA ASN A 294 1.07 -7.37 -8.56
C ASN A 294 2.14 -8.49 -8.56
N PRO A 295 2.49 -9.10 -9.72
CA PRO A 295 3.42 -10.22 -9.77
C PRO A 295 4.88 -9.85 -9.46
N HIS A 296 5.29 -8.59 -9.70
CA HIS A 296 6.67 -8.16 -9.49
C HIS A 296 6.99 -8.06 -7.99
N ILE A 297 6.20 -7.29 -7.25
CA ILE A 297 6.43 -7.02 -5.82
C ILE A 297 6.34 -8.27 -4.96
N ILE A 298 6.91 -8.20 -3.76
CA ILE A 298 6.82 -9.27 -2.75
C ILE A 298 5.50 -9.10 -1.97
N THR A 299 4.71 -10.16 -1.90
CA THR A 299 3.42 -10.19 -1.21
C THR A 299 3.44 -11.25 -0.12
N VAL A 300 3.13 -10.84 1.10
CA VAL A 300 3.38 -11.60 2.32
C VAL A 300 2.06 -12.00 2.98
N GLY A 301 1.82 -13.31 3.07
CA GLY A 301 0.77 -13.88 3.90
C GLY A 301 1.23 -14.14 5.34
N ALA A 302 0.32 -14.57 6.20
CA ALA A 302 0.56 -14.77 7.62
C ALA A 302 0.55 -16.25 8.02
N ALA A 303 1.55 -16.66 8.80
CA ALA A 303 1.58 -17.93 9.52
C ALA A 303 1.33 -17.72 11.03
N ASP A 304 0.69 -18.66 11.71
CA ASP A 304 0.67 -18.76 13.16
C ASP A 304 1.87 -19.62 13.58
N ASP A 305 2.88 -19.01 14.22
CA ASP A 305 4.07 -19.72 14.75
C ASP A 305 3.82 -20.34 16.14
N ARG A 306 2.60 -20.15 16.67
CA ARG A 306 2.14 -20.61 18.00
C ARG A 306 3.03 -20.16 19.17
N GLY A 307 3.85 -19.13 18.96
CA GLY A 307 4.87 -18.68 19.90
C GLY A 307 6.07 -19.64 20.03
N THR A 308 6.31 -20.51 19.04
CA THR A 308 7.44 -21.45 19.02
C THR A 308 8.52 -21.02 18.02
N VAL A 309 9.67 -21.71 18.04
CA VAL A 309 10.76 -21.54 17.05
C VAL A 309 10.87 -22.81 16.18
N ASP A 310 9.84 -23.66 16.16
CA ASP A 310 9.82 -24.95 15.47
C ASP A 310 8.78 -24.97 14.35
N ILE A 311 9.23 -24.62 13.13
CA ILE A 311 8.43 -24.48 11.90
C ILE A 311 7.62 -25.72 11.46
N ARG A 312 7.72 -26.82 12.21
CA ARG A 312 6.93 -28.04 12.02
C ARG A 312 5.55 -27.96 12.65
N ASP A 313 5.30 -26.97 13.51
CA ASP A 313 3.99 -26.75 14.11
C ASP A 313 3.30 -25.44 13.69
N ASP A 314 4.01 -24.59 12.92
CA ASP A 314 3.46 -23.48 12.13
C ASP A 314 2.24 -23.90 11.28
N VAL A 315 1.23 -23.02 11.20
CA VAL A 315 0.08 -23.17 10.29
C VAL A 315 -0.25 -21.85 9.61
N ILE A 316 -0.98 -21.88 8.49
CA ILE A 316 -1.45 -20.64 7.86
C ILE A 316 -2.49 -19.97 8.76
N ALA A 317 -2.28 -18.70 9.09
CA ALA A 317 -3.18 -17.96 9.96
C ALA A 317 -4.56 -17.79 9.29
N GLY A 318 -5.64 -18.06 10.03
CA GLY A 318 -6.98 -18.25 9.43
C GLY A 318 -7.55 -17.02 8.69
N PHE A 319 -7.11 -15.81 9.04
CA PHE A 319 -7.48 -14.57 8.35
C PHE A 319 -6.63 -14.29 7.11
N SER A 320 -5.49 -14.98 6.91
CA SER A 320 -4.54 -14.63 5.84
C SER A 320 -5.23 -14.76 4.48
N SER A 321 -5.25 -13.66 3.72
CA SER A 321 -5.72 -13.66 2.34
C SER A 321 -4.96 -14.68 1.49
N ARG A 322 -5.68 -15.29 0.55
CA ARG A 322 -5.23 -16.42 -0.28
C ARG A 322 -5.51 -16.12 -1.74
N GLY A 323 -4.64 -16.64 -2.60
CA GLY A 323 -4.78 -16.60 -4.04
C GLY A 323 -5.94 -17.46 -4.56
N PRO A 324 -6.10 -17.56 -5.89
CA PRO A 324 -5.32 -16.80 -6.88
C PRO A 324 -5.65 -15.30 -6.80
N THR A 325 -4.88 -14.45 -7.49
CA THR A 325 -5.29 -13.05 -7.71
C THR A 325 -6.52 -12.99 -8.63
N ILE A 326 -7.11 -11.80 -8.77
CA ILE A 326 -8.18 -11.54 -9.75
C ILE A 326 -7.76 -11.88 -11.21
N ASP A 327 -6.45 -11.86 -11.49
CA ASP A 327 -5.84 -12.22 -12.78
C ASP A 327 -5.45 -13.72 -12.87
N GLY A 328 -5.82 -14.54 -11.87
CA GLY A 328 -5.52 -15.99 -11.84
C GLY A 328 -4.10 -16.35 -11.40
N LEU A 329 -3.32 -15.40 -10.87
CA LEU A 329 -1.91 -15.60 -10.49
C LEU A 329 -1.76 -16.19 -9.09
N THR A 330 -0.75 -17.04 -8.87
CA THR A 330 -0.42 -17.56 -7.54
C THR A 330 0.11 -16.44 -6.64
N LYS A 331 -0.54 -16.24 -5.49
CA LYS A 331 -0.16 -15.33 -4.39
C LYS A 331 -0.66 -15.92 -3.06
N PRO A 332 -0.07 -15.61 -1.89
CA PRO A 332 1.11 -14.76 -1.67
C PRO A 332 2.40 -15.34 -2.29
N ASP A 333 3.50 -14.59 -2.31
CA ASP A 333 4.80 -15.13 -2.77
C ASP A 333 5.45 -16.00 -1.70
N LEU A 334 5.26 -15.64 -0.42
CA LEU A 334 5.63 -16.40 0.76
C LEU A 334 4.75 -16.00 1.96
N LEU A 335 4.77 -16.80 3.01
CA LEU A 335 4.31 -16.39 4.33
C LEU A 335 5.47 -15.78 5.13
N ALA A 336 5.13 -14.96 6.11
CA ALA A 336 5.95 -14.79 7.30
C ALA A 336 5.05 -14.97 8.55
N PRO A 337 5.64 -15.26 9.72
CA PRO A 337 4.92 -15.32 10.99
C PRO A 337 4.00 -14.11 11.25
N GLY A 338 2.87 -14.36 11.91
CA GLY A 338 1.60 -13.65 11.68
C GLY A 338 0.65 -13.56 12.88
N VAL A 339 0.90 -14.32 13.97
CA VAL A 339 0.05 -14.37 15.18
C VAL A 339 0.92 -14.30 16.46
N GLY A 340 0.96 -13.14 17.15
CA GLY A 340 1.69 -12.97 18.43
C GLY A 340 2.76 -11.85 18.63
N ILE A 341 3.17 -10.98 17.66
CA ILE A 341 4.24 -9.97 17.91
C ILE A 341 3.84 -9.09 19.09
N THR A 342 4.74 -9.04 20.07
CA THR A 342 4.93 -7.86 20.90
C THR A 342 5.92 -6.93 20.18
N SER A 343 5.46 -5.80 19.65
CA SER A 343 6.30 -4.74 19.04
C SER A 343 5.92 -3.37 19.61
N LEU A 344 6.59 -2.32 19.16
CA LEU A 344 6.56 -0.99 19.76
C LEU A 344 5.15 -0.39 19.82
N ALA A 345 4.79 0.12 21.00
CA ALA A 345 3.59 0.92 21.18
C ALA A 345 3.86 2.40 20.83
N ALA A 346 2.81 3.11 20.41
CA ALA A 346 2.85 4.55 20.21
C ALA A 346 2.12 5.28 21.34
N ASP A 347 2.67 6.40 21.81
CA ASP A 347 1.85 7.44 22.43
C ASP A 347 1.02 8.11 21.33
N THR A 348 -0.20 7.63 21.12
CA THR A 348 -1.12 8.19 20.11
C THR A 348 -1.62 9.60 20.47
N SER A 349 -1.36 10.08 21.70
CA SER A 349 -1.58 11.47 22.09
C SER A 349 -0.39 12.40 21.74
N TYR A 350 0.73 11.84 21.28
CA TYR A 350 1.97 12.56 21.03
C TYR A 350 1.80 13.70 20.01
N LEU A 351 1.99 14.93 20.49
CA LEU A 351 2.08 16.11 19.65
C LEU A 351 3.55 16.52 19.50
N PRO A 352 4.17 16.35 18.31
CA PRO A 352 5.55 16.76 18.09
C PRO A 352 5.70 18.27 18.35
N LYS A 353 6.80 18.65 19.02
CA LYS A 353 7.10 20.04 19.37
C LYS A 353 7.11 20.89 18.10
N LYS A 354 6.34 21.98 18.09
CA LYS A 354 6.04 22.76 16.88
C LYS A 354 7.29 23.38 16.25
N ASN A 355 7.73 22.82 15.13
CA ASN A 355 8.31 23.64 14.05
C ASN A 355 7.14 24.35 13.32
N SER A 356 7.26 25.66 13.11
CA SER A 356 6.12 26.53 12.77
C SER A 356 5.72 26.49 11.29
N GLY A 357 5.02 25.42 10.89
CA GLY A 357 4.32 25.35 9.61
C GLY A 357 2.99 26.13 9.57
N PRO A 358 2.45 26.47 8.39
CA PRO A 358 1.16 27.15 8.27
C PRO A 358 -0.01 26.33 8.83
N LYS A 359 -0.97 26.98 9.48
CA LYS A 359 -2.18 26.33 10.01
C LYS A 359 -3.13 25.92 8.88
N ALA A 360 -3.14 24.64 8.50
CA ALA A 360 -4.34 24.04 7.95
C ALA A 360 -5.46 24.03 9.01
N LYS A 361 -6.72 24.11 8.59
CA LYS A 361 -7.84 23.69 9.47
C LYS A 361 -7.89 22.16 9.43
N PRO A 362 -8.10 21.47 10.58
CA PRO A 362 -8.52 20.08 10.52
C PRO A 362 -9.91 20.04 9.89
N ASP A 363 -10.11 19.14 8.92
CA ASP A 363 -11.45 18.77 8.47
C ASP A 363 -12.16 17.98 9.57
N LYS A 364 -13.49 17.89 9.50
CA LYS A 364 -14.26 17.13 10.50
C LYS A 364 -13.94 15.64 10.36
N PRO A 365 -13.72 14.91 11.46
CA PRO A 365 -13.56 13.46 11.39
C PRO A 365 -14.80 12.83 10.76
N ALA A 366 -14.58 11.90 9.83
CA ALA A 366 -15.64 11.03 9.34
C ALA A 366 -16.17 10.18 10.51
N LYS A 367 -17.44 9.78 10.43
CA LYS A 367 -17.99 8.82 11.41
C LYS A 367 -17.42 7.44 11.07
N ALA A 368 -16.50 6.95 11.88
CA ALA A 368 -15.99 5.59 11.77
C ALA A 368 -17.16 4.59 11.72
N GLN A 369 -17.21 3.77 10.68
CA GLN A 369 -18.06 2.58 10.67
C GLN A 369 -17.39 1.52 11.53
N SER A 370 -18.18 0.82 12.34
CA SER A 370 -17.69 -0.12 13.35
C SER A 370 -17.22 -1.44 12.73
N GLN A 371 -16.05 -1.44 12.08
CA GLN A 371 -15.26 -2.65 11.97
C GLN A 371 -14.76 -3.07 13.36
N VAL A 372 -14.59 -4.37 13.58
CA VAL A 372 -14.20 -4.93 14.88
C VAL A 372 -12.75 -4.53 15.17
N GLN A 373 -12.50 -3.79 16.24
CA GLN A 373 -11.13 -3.50 16.66
C GLN A 373 -10.44 -4.80 17.13
N PRO A 374 -9.19 -5.07 16.72
CA PRO A 374 -8.49 -6.30 17.06
C PRO A 374 -8.22 -6.38 18.57
N VAL A 375 -7.90 -7.60 19.04
CA VAL A 375 -7.62 -7.88 20.46
C VAL A 375 -6.21 -7.38 20.82
N GLN A 376 -6.08 -6.07 20.93
CA GLN A 376 -4.85 -5.41 21.36
C GLN A 376 -4.56 -5.72 22.82
N THR A 377 -3.39 -6.30 23.09
CA THR A 377 -2.89 -6.52 24.45
C THR A 377 -1.68 -5.62 24.68
N THR A 378 -1.86 -4.56 25.47
CA THR A 378 -0.76 -3.71 25.92
C THR A 378 0.11 -4.50 26.91
N ILE A 379 1.39 -4.70 26.57
CA ILE A 379 2.36 -5.39 27.41
C ILE A 379 3.03 -4.38 28.36
N SER A 380 3.27 -3.16 27.87
CA SER A 380 3.71 -2.00 28.67
C SER A 380 3.47 -0.71 27.87
N ASP A 381 3.78 0.45 28.46
CA ASP A 381 3.79 1.76 27.78
C ASP A 381 4.68 1.80 26.51
N TYR A 382 5.56 0.81 26.32
CA TYR A 382 6.49 0.69 25.20
C TYR A 382 6.13 -0.43 24.20
N TYR A 383 5.25 -1.39 24.52
CA TYR A 383 4.99 -2.56 23.65
C TYR A 383 3.55 -3.10 23.68
N ILE A 384 3.07 -3.61 22.54
CA ILE A 384 1.67 -4.05 22.30
C ILE A 384 1.57 -5.27 21.34
N THR A 385 0.52 -6.08 21.48
CA THR A 385 0.33 -7.42 20.85
C THR A 385 -1.07 -7.66 20.25
N MET A 386 -1.19 -8.55 19.24
CA MET A 386 -2.10 -8.40 18.07
C MET A 386 -2.18 -9.70 17.15
N SER A 387 -2.99 -9.85 16.07
CA SER A 387 -3.07 -11.04 15.12
C SER A 387 -3.40 -10.79 13.60
N GLY A 388 -2.48 -10.97 12.61
CA GLY A 388 -2.62 -10.43 11.20
C GLY A 388 -1.53 -10.62 10.10
N THR A 389 -1.64 -9.93 8.92
CA THR A 389 -0.61 -9.89 7.82
C THR A 389 0.25 -8.61 7.74
N SER A 390 -0.19 -7.47 8.27
CA SER A 390 0.55 -6.21 8.26
C SER A 390 1.92 -6.28 8.93
N MET A 391 2.17 -7.25 9.79
CA MET A 391 3.39 -7.37 10.59
C MET A 391 4.24 -8.58 10.16
N ALA A 392 3.67 -9.52 9.40
CA ALA A 392 4.41 -10.48 8.59
C ALA A 392 5.23 -9.73 7.52
N THR A 393 4.61 -8.74 6.90
CA THR A 393 5.19 -7.84 5.87
C THR A 393 6.53 -7.18 6.31
N PRO A 394 6.62 -6.46 7.44
CA PRO A 394 7.85 -5.83 7.91
C PRO A 394 8.96 -6.79 8.32
N MET A 395 8.68 -8.08 8.59
CA MET A 395 9.76 -9.06 8.75
C MET A 395 10.46 -9.31 7.43
N VAL A 396 9.70 -9.47 6.35
CA VAL A 396 10.23 -9.69 5.01
C VAL A 396 10.96 -8.43 4.55
N ALA A 397 10.46 -7.23 4.89
CA ALA A 397 11.17 -5.97 4.67
C ALA A 397 12.48 -5.85 5.48
N GLY A 398 12.48 -6.25 6.77
CA GLY A 398 13.69 -6.31 7.59
C GLY A 398 14.69 -7.35 7.09
N THR A 399 14.21 -8.52 6.67
CA THR A 399 15.03 -9.59 6.09
C THR A 399 15.63 -9.17 4.75
N ALA A 400 14.88 -8.42 3.92
CA ALA A 400 15.42 -7.78 2.72
C ALA A 400 16.54 -6.78 3.05
N ALA A 401 16.45 -6.04 4.15
CA ALA A 401 17.54 -5.18 4.62
C ALA A 401 18.76 -5.98 5.11
N LEU A 402 18.58 -7.11 5.81
CA LEU A 402 19.68 -8.02 6.17
C LEU A 402 20.38 -8.60 4.93
N LEU A 403 19.61 -9.00 3.90
CA LEU A 403 20.16 -9.49 2.62
C LEU A 403 20.95 -8.40 1.88
N LEU A 404 20.45 -7.17 1.86
CA LEU A 404 21.13 -6.03 1.23
C LEU A 404 22.39 -5.58 1.98
N GLU A 405 22.48 -5.76 3.30
CA GLU A 405 23.74 -5.52 4.02
C GLU A 405 24.78 -6.60 3.67
N GLY A 406 24.34 -7.87 3.57
CA GLY A 406 25.19 -8.98 3.13
C GLY A 406 25.68 -8.86 1.69
N ASN A 407 24.85 -8.34 0.78
CA ASN A 407 25.23 -8.03 -0.59
C ASN A 407 24.46 -6.79 -1.13
N PRO A 408 25.06 -5.59 -1.07
CA PRO A 408 24.43 -4.35 -1.54
C PRO A 408 24.19 -4.26 -3.06
N ALA A 409 24.65 -5.24 -3.85
CA ALA A 409 24.46 -5.29 -5.29
C ALA A 409 23.22 -6.09 -5.74
N LEU A 410 22.50 -6.74 -4.82
CA LEU A 410 21.30 -7.53 -5.17
C LEU A 410 20.18 -6.64 -5.72
N THR A 411 19.64 -7.06 -6.86
CA THR A 411 18.42 -6.48 -7.45
C THR A 411 17.17 -6.90 -6.68
N PRO A 412 16.03 -6.18 -6.82
CA PRO A 412 14.77 -6.57 -6.19
C PRO A 412 14.33 -8.01 -6.54
N ASP A 413 14.52 -8.43 -7.79
CA ASP A 413 14.19 -9.77 -8.27
C ASP A 413 15.07 -10.85 -7.62
N GLU A 414 16.37 -10.57 -7.42
CA GLU A 414 17.28 -11.48 -6.70
C GLU A 414 16.94 -11.57 -5.21
N VAL A 415 16.58 -10.47 -4.56
CA VAL A 415 16.12 -10.48 -3.16
C VAL A 415 14.82 -11.27 -3.02
N LYS A 416 13.85 -11.06 -3.91
CA LYS A 416 12.61 -11.86 -3.97
C LYS A 416 12.91 -13.35 -4.17
N GLY A 417 13.77 -13.68 -5.13
CA GLY A 417 14.20 -15.05 -5.38
C GLY A 417 14.89 -15.69 -4.17
N GLN A 418 15.78 -14.98 -3.49
CA GLN A 418 16.43 -15.48 -2.28
C GLN A 418 15.45 -15.69 -1.12
N LEU A 419 14.54 -14.74 -0.87
CA LEU A 419 13.51 -14.87 0.18
C LEU A 419 12.60 -16.08 -0.08
N MET A 420 12.11 -16.25 -1.32
CA MET A 420 11.28 -17.40 -1.69
C MET A 420 12.06 -18.73 -1.66
N SER A 421 13.32 -18.76 -2.09
CA SER A 421 14.13 -19.99 -2.12
C SER A 421 14.60 -20.50 -0.75
N ASN A 422 14.54 -19.65 0.30
CA ASN A 422 14.83 -20.03 1.68
C ASN A 422 13.56 -20.15 2.55
N ALA A 423 12.37 -19.93 1.98
CA ALA A 423 11.11 -20.24 2.63
C ALA A 423 10.96 -21.77 2.83
N VAL A 424 10.30 -22.15 3.93
CA VAL A 424 10.07 -23.56 4.28
C VAL A 424 8.64 -23.94 3.90
N ASP A 425 8.51 -24.88 2.98
CA ASP A 425 7.24 -25.48 2.58
C ASP A 425 6.53 -26.12 3.79
N LEU A 426 5.33 -25.61 4.11
CA LEU A 426 4.47 -26.09 5.18
C LEU A 426 3.46 -27.17 4.70
N GLY A 427 3.50 -27.57 3.43
CA GLY A 427 2.64 -28.60 2.84
C GLY A 427 1.23 -28.15 2.39
N PHE A 428 0.98 -26.84 2.33
CA PHE A 428 -0.29 -26.25 1.88
C PHE A 428 -0.30 -25.95 0.37
N ALA A 429 -1.46 -25.52 -0.18
CA ALA A 429 -1.50 -25.16 -1.60
C ALA A 429 -0.68 -23.87 -1.89
N PRO A 430 -0.09 -23.72 -3.09
CA PRO A 430 0.67 -22.50 -3.44
C PRO A 430 -0.14 -21.20 -3.35
N ASN A 431 -1.46 -21.26 -3.55
CA ASN A 431 -2.37 -20.12 -3.34
C ASN A 431 -2.59 -19.77 -1.86
N GLU A 432 -2.14 -20.60 -0.93
CA GLU A 432 -2.23 -20.32 0.51
C GLU A 432 -0.88 -19.89 1.09
N GLN A 433 0.21 -20.56 0.73
CA GLN A 433 1.55 -20.32 1.31
C GLN A 433 2.60 -19.69 0.37
N GLY A 434 2.34 -19.57 -0.93
CA GLY A 434 3.38 -19.22 -1.90
C GLY A 434 4.50 -20.25 -1.93
N ALA A 435 5.73 -19.81 -1.67
CA ALA A 435 6.92 -20.65 -1.52
C ALA A 435 7.08 -21.31 -0.13
N GLY A 436 6.23 -21.00 0.84
CA GLY A 436 6.34 -21.47 2.23
C GLY A 436 6.51 -20.32 3.23
N ASN A 437 6.81 -20.65 4.50
CA ASN A 437 7.02 -19.65 5.55
C ASN A 437 8.47 -19.19 5.67
N LEU A 438 8.69 -17.88 5.86
CA LEU A 438 10.00 -17.26 5.89
C LEU A 438 10.90 -17.84 6.99
N ARG A 439 12.06 -18.37 6.59
CA ARG A 439 13.23 -18.43 7.47
C ARG A 439 14.41 -17.72 6.84
N TYR A 440 15.04 -16.86 7.63
CA TYR A 440 16.36 -16.37 7.29
C TYR A 440 17.39 -17.47 7.52
N ILE A 441 17.86 -18.08 6.43
CA ILE A 441 19.04 -18.95 6.42
C ILE A 441 20.10 -18.22 5.61
N LEU A 442 21.18 -17.82 6.27
CA LEU A 442 22.35 -17.23 5.61
C LEU A 442 22.96 -18.23 4.63
N ARG A 443 22.78 -17.98 3.34
CA ARG A 443 23.51 -18.61 2.25
C ARG A 443 24.32 -17.57 1.48
N ILE A 444 25.21 -16.87 2.18
CA ILE A 444 26.26 -16.06 1.54
C ILE A 444 27.36 -17.01 1.07
N ASN A 445 27.29 -17.42 -0.19
CA ASN A 445 28.33 -18.15 -0.95
C ASN A 445 28.36 -17.60 -2.38
#